data_AF-W8F4U5-F1
#
_entry.id   AF-W8F4U5-F1
#
_cell.length_a   1.000
_cell.length_b   1.000
_cell.length_c   1.000
_cell.angle_alpha   90.00
_cell.angle_beta   90.00
_cell.angle_gamma   90.00
#
_symmetry.space_group_name_H-M   'P 1'
#
loop_
_entity.id
_entity.type
_entity.pdbx_description
1 polymer ?
#
loop_
_entity_poly.entity_id
_entity_poly.type
_entity_poly.pdbx_seq_one_letter_code
_entity_poly.pdbx_strand_id
1 'polypeptide(L)'
;MLPLTVLLAAAGYAPAPSASAVAVPDFTQGVITTRVSLPGNPYDKLLSQVDPAKGNVQEQLQQLAGRLTAAEQQQLQAAAADLSPAMTMGALLLPRKGTLYCRGREVRATTDALTYHLENYFNQATNKGLLRLVAQAAPQSVNYSYDAASVEKTWQSIVVTDSDYTLRTTPETVLVAGYPSQKTTYTLKPGAQDTKPAGPGQFSGKPVALDVWTSRQIPQSLNFAHPVYVNQAYGITRLVVYFDKEHRQQMRYEFATVQPRAVTDQELKVNTTAPLLDYTKDALQIGMQTMSLMLGGGTKEPAATDE
;
A
#
# COMPACT_ATOMS: atom_id res chain seq x y z
N MET A 1 16.93 -76.70 19.51
CA MET A 1 16.98 -75.27 19.84
C MET A 1 17.98 -74.60 18.91
N LEU A 2 17.48 -73.79 17.98
CA LEU A 2 18.25 -72.99 17.01
C LEU A 2 17.51 -71.65 16.84
N PRO A 3 18.23 -70.53 16.69
CA PRO A 3 17.68 -69.19 16.87
C PRO A 3 17.07 -68.62 15.59
N LEU A 4 16.02 -67.82 15.75
CA LEU A 4 15.39 -67.04 14.69
C LEU A 4 16.01 -65.63 14.68
N THR A 5 16.91 -65.37 13.73
CA THR A 5 17.48 -64.02 13.50
C THR A 5 16.61 -63.31 12.47
N VAL A 6 15.93 -62.24 12.88
CA VAL A 6 15.14 -61.38 12.00
C VAL A 6 16.05 -60.31 11.40
N LEU A 7 16.23 -60.35 10.07
CA LEU A 7 16.85 -59.30 9.28
C LEU A 7 15.86 -58.15 9.05
N LEU A 8 16.09 -57.00 9.69
CA LEU A 8 15.45 -55.73 9.35
C LEU A 8 16.25 -55.08 8.21
N ALA A 9 15.68 -55.09 7.00
CA ALA A 9 16.18 -54.29 5.89
C ALA A 9 15.80 -52.82 6.12
N ALA A 10 16.80 -51.97 6.35
CA ALA A 10 16.66 -50.53 6.33
C ALA A 10 16.43 -50.07 4.88
N ALA A 11 15.18 -49.81 4.52
CA ALA A 11 14.87 -49.06 3.31
C ALA A 11 15.34 -47.61 3.52
N GLY A 12 16.47 -47.26 2.91
CA GLY A 12 16.98 -45.90 2.87
C GLY A 12 15.96 -45.00 2.17
N TYR A 13 15.29 -44.14 2.94
CA TYR A 13 14.60 -42.98 2.41
C TYR A 13 15.66 -42.02 1.87
N ALA A 14 15.94 -42.09 0.57
CA ALA A 14 16.58 -40.98 -0.12
C ALA A 14 15.56 -39.82 -0.13
N PRO A 15 15.88 -38.63 0.41
CA PRO A 15 15.01 -37.48 0.22
C PRO A 15 14.86 -37.23 -1.29
N ALA A 16 13.62 -36.94 -1.70
CA ALA A 16 13.33 -36.60 -3.08
C ALA A 16 14.30 -35.49 -3.56
N PRO A 17 14.80 -35.55 -4.80
CA PRO A 17 15.67 -34.51 -5.33
C PRO A 17 14.96 -33.17 -5.20
N SER A 18 15.53 -32.29 -4.38
CA SER A 18 15.13 -30.89 -4.26
C SER A 18 15.14 -30.32 -5.67
N ALA A 19 13.96 -29.97 -6.19
CA ALA A 19 13.87 -29.25 -7.45
C ALA A 19 14.83 -28.06 -7.35
N SER A 20 15.88 -28.03 -8.19
CA SER A 20 16.82 -26.92 -8.25
C SER A 20 16.01 -25.65 -8.43
N ALA A 21 15.89 -24.87 -7.35
CA ALA A 21 15.24 -23.58 -7.37
C ALA A 21 16.06 -22.72 -8.32
N VAL A 22 15.51 -22.41 -9.49
CA VAL A 22 16.10 -21.44 -10.42
C VAL A 22 16.41 -20.19 -9.59
N ALA A 23 17.68 -19.79 -9.55
CA ALA A 23 18.10 -18.65 -8.76
C ALA A 23 17.41 -17.40 -9.30
N VAL A 24 16.60 -16.75 -8.46
CA VAL A 24 15.95 -15.48 -8.80
C VAL A 24 17.01 -14.38 -8.65
N PRO A 25 17.31 -13.61 -9.72
CA PRO A 25 18.32 -12.56 -9.66
C PRO A 25 17.84 -11.36 -8.84
N ASP A 26 18.78 -10.58 -8.32
CA ASP A 26 18.48 -9.34 -7.62
C ASP A 26 17.83 -8.31 -8.56
N PHE A 27 16.76 -7.67 -8.09
CA PHE A 27 16.08 -6.59 -8.79
C PHE A 27 16.82 -5.28 -8.55
N THR A 28 17.41 -4.73 -9.62
CA THR A 28 18.18 -3.47 -9.55
C THR A 28 17.51 -2.32 -10.30
N GLN A 29 16.70 -2.64 -11.30
CA GLN A 29 15.92 -1.68 -12.07
C GLN A 29 14.74 -2.36 -12.77
N GLY A 30 13.68 -1.59 -13.02
CA GLY A 30 12.51 -2.04 -13.76
C GLY A 30 11.23 -1.39 -13.29
N VAL A 31 10.13 -2.03 -13.66
CA VAL A 31 8.78 -1.57 -13.33
C VAL A 31 8.09 -2.60 -12.47
N ILE A 32 7.46 -2.13 -11.40
CA ILE A 32 6.66 -2.96 -10.51
C ILE A 32 5.23 -2.45 -10.61
N THR A 33 4.26 -3.33 -10.89
CA THR A 33 2.85 -2.99 -10.70
C THR A 33 2.38 -3.54 -9.37
N THR A 34 1.55 -2.78 -8.69
CA THR A 34 1.10 -3.07 -7.32
C THR A 34 -0.41 -3.13 -7.29
N ARG A 35 -0.95 -3.85 -6.30
CA ARG A 35 -2.39 -3.94 -6.06
C ARG A 35 -2.66 -3.73 -4.58
N VAL A 36 -3.73 -3.00 -4.30
CA VAL A 36 -4.33 -2.89 -2.97
C VAL A 36 -5.74 -3.47 -2.99
N SER A 37 -6.02 -4.41 -2.09
CA SER A 37 -7.37 -4.92 -1.83
C SER A 37 -7.72 -4.76 -0.36
N LEU A 38 -9.02 -4.77 -0.08
CA LEU A 38 -9.57 -4.66 1.27
C LEU A 38 -10.46 -5.88 1.60
N PRO A 39 -9.88 -7.08 1.80
CA PRO A 39 -10.66 -8.24 2.22
C PRO A 39 -11.52 -7.92 3.45
N GLY A 40 -12.79 -8.31 3.38
CA GLY A 40 -13.80 -8.05 4.41
C GLY A 40 -14.44 -6.66 4.39
N ASN A 41 -13.95 -5.75 3.53
CA ASN A 41 -14.65 -4.50 3.23
C ASN A 41 -15.65 -4.75 2.07
N PRO A 42 -16.95 -4.45 2.24
CA PRO A 42 -17.96 -4.74 1.24
C PRO A 42 -17.84 -3.88 -0.02
N TYR A 43 -17.13 -2.74 0.03
CA TYR A 43 -16.88 -1.90 -1.14
C TYR A 43 -15.76 -2.44 -2.03
N ASP A 44 -14.93 -3.39 -1.58
CA ASP A 44 -13.73 -3.83 -2.30
C ASP A 44 -14.04 -4.39 -3.71
N LYS A 45 -15.09 -5.22 -3.82
CA LYS A 45 -15.53 -5.79 -5.11
C LYS A 45 -15.97 -4.70 -6.10
N LEU A 46 -16.65 -3.66 -5.61
CA LEU A 46 -17.10 -2.55 -6.45
C LEU A 46 -15.91 -1.69 -6.88
N LEU A 47 -15.09 -1.27 -5.92
CA LEU A 47 -13.99 -0.33 -6.13
C LEU A 47 -12.85 -0.92 -6.94
N SER A 48 -12.63 -2.24 -6.88
CA SER A 48 -11.62 -2.93 -7.69
C SER A 48 -11.94 -2.96 -9.20
N GLN A 49 -13.19 -2.68 -9.59
CA GLN A 49 -13.62 -2.59 -10.99
C GLN A 49 -13.43 -1.20 -11.60
N VAL A 50 -13.18 -0.17 -10.77
CA VAL A 50 -12.89 1.18 -11.25
C VAL A 50 -11.53 1.21 -11.92
N ASP A 51 -11.48 1.85 -13.09
CA ASP A 51 -10.26 2.05 -13.86
C ASP A 51 -10.20 3.50 -14.34
N PRO A 52 -9.47 4.39 -13.63
CA PRO A 52 -9.38 5.80 -13.99
C PRO A 52 -8.89 6.05 -15.43
N ALA A 53 -8.15 5.10 -16.02
CA ALA A 53 -7.71 5.19 -17.41
C ALA A 53 -8.83 4.96 -18.44
N LYS A 54 -10.01 4.46 -18.02
CA LYS A 54 -11.16 4.16 -18.89
C LYS A 54 -12.24 5.25 -18.92
N GLY A 55 -11.96 6.43 -18.36
CA GLY A 55 -12.87 7.57 -18.38
C GLY A 55 -13.25 8.05 -16.98
N ASN A 56 -14.34 8.81 -16.89
CA ASN A 56 -14.74 9.47 -15.65
C ASN A 56 -15.03 8.45 -14.52
N VAL A 57 -14.32 8.56 -13.40
CA VAL A 57 -14.45 7.64 -12.27
C VAL A 57 -15.82 7.72 -11.59
N GLN A 58 -16.43 8.90 -11.51
CA GLN A 58 -17.76 9.07 -10.92
C GLN A 58 -18.84 8.37 -11.75
N GLU A 59 -18.76 8.49 -13.08
CA GLU A 59 -19.66 7.77 -13.99
C GLU A 59 -19.46 6.26 -13.89
N GLN A 60 -18.21 5.79 -13.82
CA GLN A 60 -17.92 4.37 -13.60
C GLN A 60 -18.55 3.86 -12.29
N LEU A 61 -18.41 4.59 -11.19
CA LEU A 61 -19.02 4.24 -9.91
C LEU A 61 -20.55 4.22 -9.98
N GLN A 62 -21.17 5.21 -10.62
CA GLN A 62 -22.63 5.24 -10.82
C GLN A 62 -23.11 4.05 -11.64
N GLN A 63 -22.42 3.70 -12.72
CA GLN A 63 -22.74 2.54 -13.55
C GLN A 63 -22.57 1.23 -12.77
N LEU A 64 -21.50 1.10 -11.99
CA LEU A 64 -21.25 -0.08 -11.17
C LEU A 64 -22.32 -0.23 -10.08
N ALA A 65 -22.68 0.86 -9.40
CA ALA A 65 -23.74 0.87 -8.40
C ALA A 65 -25.11 0.56 -9.01
N GLY A 66 -25.41 1.10 -10.20
CA GLY A 66 -26.66 0.84 -10.92
C GLY A 66 -26.82 -0.61 -11.43
N ARG A 67 -25.73 -1.38 -11.48
CA ARG A 67 -25.75 -2.82 -11.84
C ARG A 67 -25.99 -3.73 -10.64
N LEU A 68 -25.97 -3.21 -9.41
CA LEU A 68 -26.23 -4.01 -8.21
C LEU A 68 -27.71 -4.39 -8.16
N THR A 69 -27.97 -5.69 -8.00
CA THR A 69 -29.31 -6.20 -7.70
C THR A 69 -29.80 -5.70 -6.33
N ALA A 70 -31.11 -5.74 -6.08
CA ALA A 70 -31.66 -5.37 -4.77
C ALA A 70 -31.04 -6.18 -3.61
N ALA A 71 -30.78 -7.47 -3.84
CA ALA A 71 -30.12 -8.33 -2.86
C ALA A 71 -28.66 -7.89 -2.59
N GLU A 72 -27.90 -7.54 -3.63
CA GLU A 72 -26.54 -7.02 -3.48
C GLU A 72 -26.52 -5.66 -2.79
N GLN A 73 -27.47 -4.77 -3.09
CA GLN A 73 -27.61 -3.48 -2.40
C GLN A 73 -27.91 -3.67 -0.92
N GLN A 74 -28.83 -4.57 -0.58
CA GLN A 74 -29.18 -4.86 0.81
C GLN A 74 -27.99 -5.49 1.57
N GLN A 75 -27.26 -6.41 0.93
CA GLN A 75 -26.05 -7.00 1.50
C GLN A 75 -24.96 -5.95 1.72
N LEU A 76 -24.76 -5.03 0.76
CA LEU A 76 -23.80 -3.94 0.88
C LEU A 76 -24.17 -3.00 2.04
N GLN A 77 -25.45 -2.63 2.17
CA GLN A 77 -25.94 -1.79 3.27
C GLN A 77 -25.75 -2.47 4.63
N ALA A 78 -26.10 -3.75 4.74
CA ALA A 78 -25.92 -4.52 5.97
C ALA A 78 -24.43 -4.61 6.35
N ALA A 79 -23.55 -4.92 5.40
CA ALA A 79 -22.11 -5.00 5.65
C ALA A 79 -21.47 -3.63 5.94
N ALA A 80 -22.04 -2.54 5.39
CA ALA A 80 -21.58 -1.18 5.68
C ALA A 80 -21.98 -0.70 7.10
N ALA A 81 -23.05 -1.25 7.68
CA ALA A 81 -23.47 -0.92 9.05
C ALA A 81 -22.45 -1.35 10.11
N ASP A 82 -21.69 -2.42 9.84
CA ASP A 82 -20.65 -2.95 10.72
C ASP A 82 -19.29 -2.26 10.54
N LEU A 83 -19.13 -1.40 9.52
CA LEU A 83 -17.91 -0.66 9.27
C LEU A 83 -17.88 0.66 10.03
N SER A 84 -16.73 0.98 10.61
CA SER A 84 -16.53 2.34 11.13
C SER A 84 -16.51 3.35 9.97
N PRO A 85 -16.98 4.60 10.18
CA PRO A 85 -16.89 5.65 9.18
C PRO A 85 -15.48 5.89 8.65
N ALA A 86 -14.46 5.74 9.51
CA ALA A 86 -13.06 5.87 9.12
C ALA A 86 -12.61 4.76 8.15
N MET A 87 -13.04 3.52 8.36
CA MET A 87 -12.74 2.39 7.46
C MET A 87 -13.43 2.54 6.11
N THR A 88 -14.67 3.03 6.11
CA THR A 88 -15.39 3.35 4.87
C THR A 88 -14.70 4.46 4.10
N MET A 89 -14.34 5.57 4.75
CA MET A 89 -13.63 6.67 4.12
C MET A 89 -12.27 6.22 3.59
N GLY A 90 -11.48 5.52 4.39
CA GLY A 90 -10.19 4.97 3.98
C GLY A 90 -10.32 4.06 2.75
N ALA A 91 -11.37 3.25 2.67
CA ALA A 91 -11.60 2.39 1.51
C ALA A 91 -11.85 3.15 0.21
N LEU A 92 -12.49 4.33 0.29
CA LEU A 92 -12.77 5.21 -0.85
C LEU A 92 -11.54 6.01 -1.28
N LEU A 93 -10.70 6.40 -0.32
CA LEU A 93 -9.51 7.22 -0.58
C LEU A 93 -8.31 6.39 -1.07
N LEU A 94 -8.26 5.10 -0.74
CA LEU A 94 -7.11 4.27 -1.07
C LEU A 94 -7.00 3.98 -2.59
N PRO A 95 -5.85 4.28 -3.21
CA PRO A 95 -5.57 3.81 -4.56
C PRO A 95 -5.51 2.29 -4.61
N ARG A 96 -6.07 1.70 -5.68
CA ARG A 96 -6.18 0.23 -5.82
C ARG A 96 -5.06 -0.39 -6.64
N LYS A 97 -4.43 0.40 -7.50
CA LYS A 97 -3.33 -0.04 -8.37
C LYS A 97 -2.31 1.07 -8.45
N GLY A 98 -1.04 0.70 -8.47
CA GLY A 98 0.05 1.66 -8.66
C GLY A 98 1.16 1.07 -9.50
N THR A 99 2.01 1.94 -10.01
CA THR A 99 3.21 1.58 -10.76
C THR A 99 4.42 2.22 -10.10
N LEU A 100 5.46 1.42 -9.86
CA LEU A 100 6.75 1.88 -9.37
C LEU A 100 7.76 1.79 -10.51
N TYR A 101 8.41 2.90 -10.82
CA TYR A 101 9.56 2.96 -11.72
C TYR A 101 10.81 3.03 -10.87
N CYS A 102 11.70 2.06 -11.02
CA CYS A 102 12.82 1.88 -10.12
C CYS A 102 14.14 1.84 -10.89
N ARG A 103 15.13 2.63 -10.47
CA ARG A 103 16.47 2.61 -11.04
C ARG A 103 17.50 2.92 -9.97
N GLY A 104 18.20 1.87 -9.51
CA GLY A 104 19.21 2.01 -8.45
C GLY A 104 18.60 2.56 -7.16
N ARG A 105 18.93 3.81 -6.82
CA ARG A 105 18.48 4.50 -5.59
C ARG A 105 17.33 5.48 -5.82
N GLU A 106 16.81 5.54 -7.04
CA GLU A 106 15.69 6.37 -7.45
C GLU A 106 14.46 5.52 -7.66
N VAL A 107 13.33 6.00 -7.15
CA VAL A 107 12.05 5.35 -7.38
C VAL A 107 10.97 6.40 -7.52
N ARG A 108 10.09 6.23 -8.51
CA ARG A 108 8.84 6.99 -8.63
C ARG A 108 7.65 6.05 -8.55
N ALA A 109 6.77 6.29 -7.59
CA ALA A 109 5.45 5.72 -7.54
C ALA A 109 4.44 6.61 -8.29
N THR A 110 3.54 6.00 -9.03
CA THR A 110 2.37 6.65 -9.63
C THR A 110 1.13 5.83 -9.36
N THR A 111 0.02 6.50 -9.03
CA THR A 111 -1.23 5.82 -8.73
C THR A 111 -2.44 6.73 -8.90
N ASP A 112 -3.57 6.12 -9.25
CA ASP A 112 -4.87 6.78 -9.33
C ASP A 112 -5.79 6.25 -8.24
N ALA A 113 -6.32 7.16 -7.44
CA ALA A 113 -7.40 6.91 -6.49
C ALA A 113 -8.76 7.26 -7.14
N LEU A 114 -9.81 7.41 -6.34
CA LEU A 114 -11.11 7.83 -6.89
C LEU A 114 -11.15 9.32 -7.23
N THR A 115 -10.53 10.14 -6.40
CA THR A 115 -10.66 11.61 -6.44
C THR A 115 -9.37 12.30 -6.83
N TYR A 116 -8.24 11.59 -6.84
CA TYR A 116 -6.93 12.17 -7.11
C TYR A 116 -6.00 11.22 -7.88
N HIS A 117 -4.98 11.82 -8.50
CA HIS A 117 -3.79 11.18 -9.03
C HIS A 117 -2.60 11.55 -8.15
N LEU A 118 -1.73 10.58 -7.85
CA LEU A 118 -0.53 10.76 -7.04
C LEU A 118 0.71 10.33 -7.81
N GLU A 119 1.72 11.19 -7.79
CA GLU A 119 3.10 10.90 -8.21
C GLU A 119 4.01 11.17 -7.03
N ASN A 120 4.84 10.19 -6.65
CA ASN A 120 5.80 10.34 -5.56
C ASN A 120 7.16 9.81 -5.99
N TYR A 121 8.13 10.71 -6.13
CA TYR A 121 9.52 10.37 -6.39
C TYR A 121 10.34 10.47 -5.11
N PHE A 122 11.27 9.54 -4.93
CA PHE A 122 12.24 9.56 -3.86
C PHE A 122 13.63 9.15 -4.36
N ASN A 123 14.65 9.85 -3.88
CA ASN A 123 16.03 9.57 -4.16
C ASN A 123 16.78 9.30 -2.85
N GLN A 124 17.11 8.03 -2.63
CA GLN A 124 17.78 7.60 -1.40
C GLN A 124 19.22 8.14 -1.29
N ALA A 125 19.88 8.46 -2.41
CA ALA A 125 21.23 9.04 -2.35
C ALA A 125 21.23 10.46 -1.75
N THR A 126 20.14 11.20 -1.92
CA THR A 126 19.99 12.56 -1.38
C THR A 126 19.05 12.64 -0.19
N ASN A 127 18.32 11.56 0.13
CA ASN A 127 17.24 11.51 1.11
C ASN A 127 16.16 12.57 0.87
N LYS A 128 15.88 12.88 -0.40
CA LYS A 128 14.86 13.86 -0.80
C LYS A 128 13.80 13.21 -1.67
N GLY A 129 12.58 13.68 -1.50
CA GLY A 129 11.46 13.31 -2.34
C GLY A 129 10.67 14.51 -2.84
N LEU A 130 9.83 14.21 -3.83
CA LEU A 130 8.96 15.15 -4.51
C LEU A 130 7.62 14.46 -4.72
N LEU A 131 6.57 15.05 -4.15
CA LEU A 131 5.21 14.54 -4.29
C LEU A 131 4.35 15.53 -5.06
N ARG A 132 3.50 15.00 -5.93
CA ARG A 132 2.44 15.70 -6.61
C ARG A 132 1.13 14.96 -6.41
N LEU A 133 0.11 15.70 -5.98
CA LEU A 133 -1.27 15.25 -5.94
C LEU A 133 -2.11 16.15 -6.83
N VAL A 134 -3.00 15.57 -7.63
CA VAL A 134 -3.88 16.30 -8.54
C VAL A 134 -5.30 15.78 -8.37
N ALA A 135 -6.30 16.65 -8.23
CA ALA A 135 -7.69 16.21 -8.25
C ALA A 135 -8.07 15.67 -9.63
N GLN A 136 -8.87 14.61 -9.68
CA GLN A 136 -9.36 14.08 -10.96
C GLN A 136 -10.52 14.91 -11.52
N ALA A 137 -11.32 15.53 -10.65
CA ALA A 137 -12.52 16.28 -11.04
C ALA A 137 -12.30 17.82 -11.09
N ALA A 138 -11.11 18.31 -10.73
CA ALA A 138 -10.83 19.73 -10.62
C ALA A 138 -9.37 20.04 -11.00
N PRO A 139 -9.03 21.27 -11.44
CA PRO A 139 -7.66 21.64 -11.80
C PRO A 139 -6.74 21.85 -10.58
N GLN A 140 -7.21 21.52 -9.38
CA GLN A 140 -6.45 21.71 -8.15
C GLN A 140 -5.32 20.67 -8.04
N SER A 141 -4.18 21.12 -7.55
CA SER A 141 -3.04 20.25 -7.25
C SER A 141 -2.27 20.78 -6.05
N VAL A 142 -1.50 19.89 -5.43
CA VAL A 142 -0.49 20.24 -4.44
C VAL A 142 0.80 19.56 -4.83
N ASN A 143 1.89 20.34 -4.84
CA ASN A 143 3.23 19.85 -5.10
C ASN A 143 4.09 20.21 -3.90
N TYR A 144 4.84 19.26 -3.36
CA TYR A 144 5.76 19.55 -2.27
C TYR A 144 7.00 18.67 -2.30
N SER A 145 8.09 19.24 -1.82
CA SER A 145 9.32 18.52 -1.52
C SER A 145 9.35 18.09 -0.05
N TYR A 146 10.02 16.98 0.22
CA TYR A 146 10.16 16.43 1.57
C TYR A 146 11.50 15.70 1.71
N ASP A 147 11.89 15.40 2.94
CA ASP A 147 13.09 14.61 3.26
C ASP A 147 12.73 13.25 3.88
N ALA A 148 13.70 12.34 3.97
CA ALA A 148 13.50 11.02 4.58
C ALA A 148 12.92 11.08 6.01
N ALA A 149 13.30 12.09 6.81
CA ALA A 149 12.85 12.23 8.19
C ALA A 149 11.36 12.61 8.31
N SER A 150 10.79 13.16 7.24
CA SER A 150 9.37 13.52 7.17
C SER A 150 8.48 12.46 6.50
N VAL A 151 9.05 11.39 5.92
CA VAL A 151 8.29 10.35 5.19
C VAL A 151 7.20 9.68 6.03
N GLU A 152 7.51 9.38 7.29
CA GLU A 152 6.56 8.80 8.27
C GLU A 152 5.38 9.73 8.58
N LYS A 153 5.50 11.03 8.26
CA LYS A 153 4.49 12.06 8.53
C LYS A 153 3.73 12.51 7.28
N THR A 154 4.27 12.24 6.09
CA THR A 154 3.71 12.71 4.83
C THR A 154 2.68 11.74 4.28
N TRP A 155 3.08 10.49 4.03
CA TRP A 155 2.25 9.54 3.27
C TRP A 155 2.23 8.12 3.84
N GLN A 156 3.23 7.74 4.65
CA GLN A 156 3.23 6.45 5.37
C GLN A 156 2.51 6.60 6.71
N SER A 157 1.19 6.80 6.67
CA SER A 157 0.39 7.19 7.84
C SER A 157 0.25 6.10 8.92
N ILE A 158 0.58 4.84 8.61
CA ILE A 158 0.65 3.76 9.58
C ILE A 158 2.12 3.49 9.91
N VAL A 159 2.53 3.78 11.14
CA VAL A 159 3.90 3.57 11.61
C VAL A 159 3.95 2.37 12.56
N VAL A 160 4.74 1.37 12.21
CA VAL A 160 4.91 0.14 12.99
C VAL A 160 6.33 0.10 13.55
N THR A 161 6.43 0.14 14.88
CA THR A 161 7.70 0.19 15.61
C THR A 161 7.80 -0.95 16.62
N ASP A 162 9.04 -1.35 16.91
CA ASP A 162 9.35 -2.40 17.89
C ASP A 162 8.95 -2.00 19.32
N SER A 163 8.75 -0.70 19.60
CA SER A 163 8.22 -0.26 20.89
C SER A 163 6.76 -0.69 21.07
N ASP A 164 5.96 -0.56 20.01
CA ASP A 164 4.52 -0.82 20.04
C ASP A 164 4.15 -2.26 19.66
N TYR A 165 5.00 -2.95 18.88
CA TYR A 165 4.70 -4.26 18.32
C TYR A 165 5.70 -5.33 18.75
N THR A 166 5.19 -6.54 18.96
CA THR A 166 6.00 -7.76 19.06
C THR A 166 6.20 -8.33 17.67
N LEU A 167 7.45 -8.61 17.32
CA LEU A 167 7.86 -9.11 16.01
C LEU A 167 8.15 -10.61 16.06
N ARG A 168 7.74 -11.36 15.04
CA ARG A 168 8.10 -12.77 14.87
C ARG A 168 8.29 -13.10 13.39
N THR A 169 9.54 -13.28 12.98
CA THR A 169 9.86 -13.86 11.68
C THR A 169 9.47 -15.34 11.68
N THR A 170 8.80 -15.79 10.62
CA THR A 170 8.34 -17.18 10.49
C THR A 170 9.17 -17.89 9.42
N PRO A 171 9.19 -19.24 9.41
CA PRO A 171 9.79 -19.99 8.30
C PRO A 171 8.92 -19.98 7.03
N GLU A 172 7.74 -19.34 7.06
CA GLU A 172 6.84 -19.27 5.91
C GLU A 172 7.47 -18.42 4.79
N THR A 173 7.62 -19.05 3.62
CA THR A 173 8.08 -18.40 2.39
C THR A 173 7.06 -18.58 1.29
N VAL A 174 6.74 -17.51 0.57
CA VAL A 174 5.85 -17.54 -0.59
C VAL A 174 6.48 -16.79 -1.76
N LEU A 175 6.14 -17.20 -2.99
CA LEU A 175 6.49 -16.41 -4.17
C LEU A 175 5.50 -15.26 -4.31
N VAL A 176 6.02 -14.03 -4.37
CA VAL A 176 5.24 -12.82 -4.69
C VAL A 176 5.82 -12.22 -5.95
N ALA A 177 5.03 -12.17 -7.03
CA ALA A 177 5.48 -11.74 -8.35
C ALA A 177 6.80 -12.39 -8.82
N GLY A 178 7.00 -13.68 -8.47
CA GLY A 178 8.21 -14.44 -8.82
C GLY A 178 9.36 -14.36 -7.80
N TYR A 179 9.22 -13.55 -6.74
CA TYR A 179 10.27 -13.36 -5.74
C TYR A 179 9.99 -14.12 -4.44
N PRO A 180 10.93 -14.96 -3.95
CA PRO A 180 10.78 -15.66 -2.69
C PRO A 180 10.78 -14.65 -1.55
N SER A 181 9.69 -14.64 -0.79
CA SER A 181 9.45 -13.65 0.24
C SER A 181 9.15 -14.33 1.57
N GLN A 182 9.91 -13.98 2.60
CA GLN A 182 9.76 -14.52 3.95
C GLN A 182 8.81 -13.64 4.77
N LYS A 183 7.94 -14.28 5.54
CA LYS A 183 6.96 -13.61 6.39
C LYS A 183 7.55 -13.20 7.75
N THR A 184 7.20 -12.00 8.18
CA THR A 184 7.35 -11.52 9.56
C THR A 184 5.99 -11.01 10.04
N THR A 185 5.54 -11.49 11.18
CA THR A 185 4.29 -11.06 11.82
C THR A 185 4.59 -10.04 12.92
N TYR A 186 3.81 -8.97 12.94
CA TYR A 186 3.81 -7.90 13.93
C TYR A 186 2.50 -7.98 14.70
N THR A 187 2.55 -7.94 16.03
CA THR A 187 1.34 -7.97 16.87
C THR A 187 1.40 -6.84 17.88
N LEU A 188 0.36 -6.01 17.92
CA LEU A 188 0.30 -4.86 18.82
C LEU A 188 0.41 -5.32 20.28
N LYS A 189 1.30 -4.72 21.05
CA LYS A 189 1.47 -5.04 22.46
C LYS A 189 0.26 -4.56 23.28
N PRO A 190 -0.08 -5.25 24.37
CA PRO A 190 -1.07 -4.75 25.32
C PRO A 190 -0.71 -3.34 25.80
N GLY A 191 -1.65 -2.40 25.76
CA GLY A 191 -1.45 -1.02 26.20
C GLY A 191 -0.79 -0.08 25.19
N ALA A 192 -0.40 -0.57 24.00
CA ALA A 192 0.19 0.25 22.94
C ALA A 192 -0.86 0.92 22.02
N GLN A 193 -2.17 0.70 22.27
CA GLN A 193 -3.25 1.32 21.50
C GLN A 193 -3.18 2.85 21.56
N ASP A 194 -3.55 3.50 20.46
CA ASP A 194 -3.64 4.97 20.46
C ASP A 194 -4.74 5.44 21.42
N THR A 195 -4.37 6.38 22.28
CA THR A 195 -5.28 7.02 23.25
C THR A 195 -5.94 8.27 22.69
N LYS A 196 -5.57 8.69 21.47
CA LYS A 196 -6.11 9.88 20.79
C LYS A 196 -6.91 9.46 19.56
N PRO A 197 -8.07 10.09 19.31
CA PRO A 197 -8.77 9.91 18.04
C PRO A 197 -7.87 10.38 16.90
N ALA A 198 -7.86 9.62 15.80
CA ALA A 198 -7.17 10.03 14.58
C ALA A 198 -7.67 11.38 14.10
N GLY A 199 -6.75 12.18 13.56
CA GLY A 199 -7.11 13.37 12.81
C GLY A 199 -7.87 13.01 11.52
N PRO A 200 -8.56 13.98 10.89
CA PRO A 200 -9.21 13.77 9.61
C PRO A 200 -8.28 13.10 8.59
N GLY A 201 -8.72 11.98 8.00
CA GLY A 201 -8.01 11.20 6.99
C GLY A 201 -6.81 10.36 7.46
N GLN A 202 -6.58 10.26 8.78
CA GLN A 202 -5.77 9.19 9.34
C GLN A 202 -6.65 7.94 9.54
N PHE A 203 -6.12 6.76 9.22
CA PHE A 203 -6.73 5.52 9.69
C PHE A 203 -6.68 5.54 11.22
N SER A 204 -7.84 5.57 11.86
CA SER A 204 -7.95 5.65 13.31
C SER A 204 -7.41 4.40 13.96
N GLY A 205 -6.24 4.52 14.59
CA GLY A 205 -5.63 3.54 15.45
C GLY A 205 -4.54 2.71 14.79
N LYS A 206 -3.46 2.50 15.54
CA LYS A 206 -2.50 1.42 15.31
C LYS A 206 -3.23 0.10 14.99
N PRO A 207 -2.93 -0.55 13.84
CA PRO A 207 -3.54 -1.83 13.50
C PRO A 207 -3.20 -2.89 14.55
N VAL A 208 -4.08 -3.87 14.75
CA VAL A 208 -3.89 -4.89 15.79
C VAL A 208 -2.76 -5.86 15.44
N ALA A 209 -2.52 -6.08 14.14
CA ALA A 209 -1.46 -6.92 13.64
C ALA A 209 -1.10 -6.56 12.20
N LEU A 210 0.09 -6.99 11.77
CA LEU A 210 0.50 -6.98 10.38
C LEU A 210 1.23 -8.27 10.03
N ASP A 211 1.06 -8.71 8.80
CA ASP A 211 1.95 -9.69 8.18
C ASP A 211 2.71 -9.01 7.04
N VAL A 212 4.04 -9.09 7.09
CA VAL A 212 4.96 -8.43 6.16
C VAL A 212 5.78 -9.51 5.47
N TRP A 213 5.76 -9.55 4.14
CA TRP A 213 6.61 -10.43 3.34
C TRP A 213 7.71 -9.62 2.69
N THR A 214 8.96 -10.02 2.92
CA THR A 214 10.14 -9.34 2.37
C THR A 214 10.99 -10.30 1.55
N SER A 215 11.57 -9.82 0.44
CA SER A 215 12.46 -10.62 -0.41
C SER A 215 13.86 -10.02 -0.45
N ARG A 216 14.89 -10.85 -0.27
CA ARG A 216 16.30 -10.40 -0.28
C ARG A 216 16.73 -9.81 -1.62
N GLN A 217 16.11 -10.27 -2.70
CA GLN A 217 16.35 -9.83 -4.06
C GLN A 217 15.68 -8.47 -4.37
N ILE A 218 14.80 -7.97 -3.50
CA ILE A 218 14.14 -6.68 -3.68
C ILE A 218 14.81 -5.66 -2.75
N PRO A 219 15.25 -4.50 -3.26
CA PRO A 219 15.97 -3.53 -2.45
C PRO A 219 15.04 -2.86 -1.42
N GLN A 220 15.56 -2.65 -0.22
CA GLN A 220 14.89 -1.91 0.86
C GLN A 220 14.48 -0.49 0.43
N SER A 221 15.17 0.09 -0.56
CA SER A 221 14.87 1.41 -1.11
C SER A 221 13.45 1.52 -1.66
N LEU A 222 12.75 0.42 -1.92
CA LEU A 222 11.34 0.41 -2.32
C LEU A 222 10.38 0.56 -1.12
N ASN A 223 10.89 0.49 0.11
CA ASN A 223 10.08 0.54 1.34
C ASN A 223 9.35 1.86 1.56
N PHE A 224 9.86 2.95 0.99
CA PHE A 224 9.18 4.24 0.99
C PHE A 224 7.92 4.30 0.11
N ALA A 225 7.64 3.27 -0.72
CA ALA A 225 6.54 3.23 -1.71
C ALA A 225 5.29 2.47 -1.22
N HIS A 226 5.25 2.13 0.08
CA HIS A 226 4.10 1.54 0.78
C HIS A 226 3.42 2.56 1.71
N PRO A 227 2.09 2.50 1.92
CA PRO A 227 1.39 3.38 2.86
C PRO A 227 1.69 3.09 4.34
N VAL A 228 2.50 2.07 4.62
CA VAL A 228 2.86 1.63 5.96
C VAL A 228 4.37 1.66 6.12
N TYR A 229 4.83 2.35 7.16
CA TYR A 229 6.22 2.31 7.58
C TYR A 229 6.45 1.08 8.47
N VAL A 230 7.35 0.20 8.03
CA VAL A 230 7.86 -0.94 8.82
C VAL A 230 9.37 -1.02 8.59
N ASN A 231 10.15 -1.08 9.67
CA ASN A 231 11.60 -1.19 9.57
C ASN A 231 12.02 -2.61 9.15
N GLN A 232 12.21 -2.82 7.86
CA GLN A 232 12.60 -4.09 7.26
C GLN A 232 13.96 -3.97 6.56
N ALA A 233 14.79 -5.01 6.66
CA ALA A 233 16.11 -5.05 6.03
C ALA A 233 16.07 -5.21 4.50
N TYR A 234 14.98 -5.75 3.97
CA TYR A 234 14.79 -6.01 2.54
C TYR A 234 13.47 -5.40 2.05
N GLY A 235 13.29 -5.37 0.73
CA GLY A 235 12.10 -4.82 0.11
C GLY A 235 10.84 -5.62 0.44
N ILE A 236 9.78 -4.92 0.83
CA ILE A 236 8.46 -5.48 1.12
C ILE A 236 7.77 -5.81 -0.22
N THR A 237 7.41 -7.06 -0.42
CA THR A 237 6.71 -7.54 -1.64
C THR A 237 5.21 -7.71 -1.41
N ARG A 238 4.81 -8.00 -0.17
CA ARG A 238 3.41 -8.06 0.28
C ARG A 238 3.29 -7.57 1.72
N LEU A 239 2.20 -6.88 2.00
CA LEU A 239 1.80 -6.41 3.32
C LEU A 239 0.32 -6.76 3.53
N VAL A 240 -0.02 -7.31 4.69
CA VAL A 240 -1.40 -7.42 5.16
C VAL A 240 -1.51 -6.71 6.50
N VAL A 241 -2.39 -5.71 6.57
CA VAL A 241 -2.71 -4.96 7.78
C VAL A 241 -4.04 -5.46 8.31
N TYR A 242 -4.11 -5.81 9.59
CA TYR A 242 -5.33 -6.25 10.26
C TYR A 242 -5.84 -5.15 11.19
N PHE A 243 -7.09 -4.73 10.99
CA PHE A 243 -7.68 -3.62 11.76
C PHE A 243 -8.49 -4.10 12.98
N ASP A 244 -8.98 -5.33 12.95
CA ASP A 244 -9.73 -5.98 14.03
C ASP A 244 -9.05 -7.28 14.48
N LYS A 245 -9.34 -7.71 15.72
CA LYS A 245 -8.72 -8.90 16.34
C LYS A 245 -9.13 -10.20 15.65
N GLU A 246 -10.30 -10.20 15.02
CA GLU A 246 -10.83 -11.33 14.27
C GLU A 246 -10.24 -11.41 12.85
N HIS A 247 -9.38 -10.45 12.48
CA HIS A 247 -8.71 -10.34 11.19
C HIS A 247 -9.69 -10.28 10.00
N ARG A 248 -10.92 -9.80 10.22
CA ARG A 248 -11.96 -9.73 9.19
C ARG A 248 -11.76 -8.54 8.27
N GLN A 249 -11.33 -7.41 8.80
CA GLN A 249 -11.04 -6.16 8.11
C GLN A 249 -9.55 -6.06 7.83
N GLN A 250 -9.20 -6.18 6.55
CA GLN A 250 -7.80 -6.21 6.11
C GLN A 250 -7.53 -5.11 5.08
N MET A 251 -6.30 -4.61 5.07
CA MET A 251 -5.72 -3.98 3.88
C MET A 251 -4.57 -4.85 3.39
N ARG A 252 -4.63 -5.28 2.13
CA ARG A 252 -3.57 -6.05 1.49
C ARG A 252 -2.94 -5.24 0.38
N TYR A 253 -1.65 -4.99 0.49
CA TYR A 253 -0.80 -4.50 -0.59
C TYR A 253 0.07 -5.64 -1.10
N GLU A 254 0.24 -5.77 -2.41
CA GLU A 254 1.21 -6.71 -2.99
C GLU A 254 1.75 -6.26 -4.35
N PHE A 255 2.96 -6.70 -4.67
CA PHE A 255 3.47 -6.67 -6.04
C PHE A 255 2.65 -7.61 -6.90
N ALA A 256 1.98 -7.06 -7.92
CA ALA A 256 1.23 -7.81 -8.91
C ALA A 256 2.14 -8.33 -10.02
N THR A 257 3.05 -7.50 -10.52
CA THR A 257 4.08 -7.90 -11.49
C THR A 257 5.39 -7.17 -11.22
N VAL A 258 6.52 -7.80 -11.55
CA VAL A 258 7.85 -7.19 -11.57
C VAL A 258 8.44 -7.43 -12.94
N GLN A 259 8.85 -6.37 -13.61
CA GLN A 259 9.36 -6.38 -14.97
C GLN A 259 10.76 -5.76 -15.00
N PRO A 260 11.83 -6.56 -14.92
CA PRO A 260 13.19 -6.07 -15.05
C PRO A 260 13.41 -5.45 -16.43
N ARG A 261 13.68 -4.15 -16.47
CA ARG A 261 14.06 -3.42 -17.69
C ARG A 261 14.72 -2.10 -17.35
N ALA A 262 15.34 -1.48 -18.37
CA ALA A 262 15.80 -0.10 -18.23
C ALA A 262 14.62 0.84 -17.93
N VAL A 263 14.86 1.78 -17.02
CA VAL A 263 13.94 2.86 -16.67
C VAL A 263 14.56 4.19 -17.12
N THR A 264 13.78 4.97 -17.85
CA THR A 264 14.22 6.25 -18.42
C THR A 264 14.07 7.39 -17.41
N ASP A 265 14.77 8.50 -17.66
CA ASP A 265 14.63 9.71 -16.84
C ASP A 265 13.20 10.26 -16.87
N GLN A 266 12.53 10.14 -18.02
CA GLN A 266 11.14 10.58 -18.19
C GLN A 266 10.17 9.75 -17.33
N GLU A 267 10.45 8.47 -17.12
CA GLU A 267 9.66 7.60 -16.23
C GLU A 267 9.88 7.93 -14.75
N LEU A 268 11.00 8.52 -14.38
CA LEU A 268 11.29 8.96 -13.01
C LEU A 268 10.85 10.40 -12.73
N LYS A 269 10.55 11.19 -13.78
CA LYS A 269 10.17 12.59 -13.66
C LYS A 269 8.76 12.76 -13.08
N VAL A 270 8.62 13.60 -12.05
CA VAL A 270 7.34 14.12 -11.55
C VAL A 270 7.07 15.48 -12.18
N ASN A 271 5.87 15.67 -12.75
CA ASN A 271 5.54 16.90 -13.46
C ASN A 271 4.89 17.92 -12.52
N THR A 272 5.67 18.53 -11.64
CA THR A 272 5.18 19.55 -10.70
C THR A 272 4.90 20.89 -11.38
N THR A 273 3.90 21.60 -10.85
CA THR A 273 3.60 23.00 -11.19
C THR A 273 3.95 23.91 -10.01
N ALA A 274 4.11 25.21 -10.25
CA ALA A 274 4.24 26.17 -9.16
C ALA A 274 2.88 26.37 -8.45
N PRO A 275 2.87 26.60 -7.11
CA PRO A 275 4.02 26.61 -6.22
C PRO A 275 4.50 25.20 -5.84
N LEU A 276 5.82 25.06 -5.62
CA LEU A 276 6.41 23.89 -4.98
C LEU A 276 6.62 24.19 -3.49
N LEU A 277 5.82 23.55 -2.64
CA LEU A 277 5.88 23.74 -1.19
C LEU A 277 7.04 22.94 -0.56
N ASP A 278 7.44 23.33 0.64
CA ASP A 278 8.45 22.64 1.45
C ASP A 278 7.74 22.02 2.66
N TYR A 279 7.70 20.70 2.76
CA TYR A 279 6.98 20.03 3.85
C TYR A 279 7.46 20.46 5.24
N THR A 280 8.73 20.82 5.40
CA THR A 280 9.27 21.26 6.69
C THR A 280 8.72 22.62 7.14
N LYS A 281 8.28 23.46 6.19
CA LYS A 281 7.78 24.81 6.44
C LYS A 281 6.26 24.91 6.31
N ASP A 282 5.68 24.16 5.36
CA ASP A 282 4.31 24.32 4.89
C ASP A 282 3.41 23.13 5.28
N ALA A 283 3.81 22.32 6.27
CA ALA A 283 3.15 21.06 6.64
C ALA A 283 1.63 21.17 6.82
N LEU A 284 1.16 22.22 7.51
CA LEU A 284 -0.27 22.45 7.74
C LEU A 284 -1.01 22.74 6.43
N GLN A 285 -0.45 23.61 5.59
CA GLN A 285 -1.02 23.94 4.28
C GLN A 285 -1.07 22.71 3.38
N ILE A 286 0.02 21.95 3.31
CA ILE A 286 0.10 20.69 2.57
C ILE A 286 -0.98 19.73 3.07
N GLY A 287 -1.09 19.53 4.38
CA GLY A 287 -2.10 18.65 4.97
C GLY A 287 -3.54 19.04 4.59
N MET A 288 -3.88 20.33 4.68
CA MET A 288 -5.21 20.83 4.29
C MET A 288 -5.48 20.68 2.79
N GLN A 289 -4.50 21.00 1.93
CA GLN A 289 -4.65 20.87 0.48
C GLN A 289 -4.75 19.40 0.06
N THR A 290 -3.90 18.51 0.59
CA THR A 290 -3.98 17.07 0.37
C THR A 290 -5.34 16.53 0.80
N MET A 291 -5.84 16.90 1.98
CA MET A 291 -7.18 16.47 2.44
C MET A 291 -8.28 16.92 1.50
N SER A 292 -8.25 18.20 1.10
CA SER A 292 -9.21 18.79 0.16
C SER A 292 -9.25 18.01 -1.15
N LEU A 293 -8.09 17.72 -1.75
CA LEU A 293 -7.97 16.94 -2.99
C LEU A 293 -8.49 15.50 -2.82
N MET A 294 -8.12 14.84 -1.72
CA MET A 294 -8.58 13.48 -1.41
C MET A 294 -10.10 13.41 -1.24
N LEU A 295 -10.73 14.45 -0.68
CA LEU A 295 -12.19 14.53 -0.54
C LEU A 295 -12.92 15.01 -1.80
N GLY A 296 -12.22 15.17 -2.94
CA GLY A 296 -12.84 15.54 -4.22
C GLY A 296 -12.67 17.00 -4.64
N GLY A 297 -11.83 17.76 -3.94
CA GLY A 297 -11.57 19.18 -4.15
C GLY A 297 -12.56 20.05 -3.37
N GLY A 298 -12.04 21.04 -2.65
CA GLY A 298 -12.86 21.99 -1.90
C GLY A 298 -13.88 22.70 -2.80
N THR A 299 -15.09 22.91 -2.29
CA THR A 299 -16.14 23.71 -2.95
C THR A 299 -15.53 25.01 -3.46
N LYS A 300 -15.78 25.34 -4.74
CA LYS A 300 -15.54 26.69 -5.29
C LYS A 300 -15.94 27.72 -4.23
N GLU A 301 -15.04 28.66 -3.92
CA GLU A 301 -15.50 29.93 -3.34
C GLU A 301 -16.69 30.40 -4.19
N PRO A 302 -17.83 30.78 -3.57
CA PRO A 302 -18.90 31.42 -4.31
C PRO A 302 -18.27 32.59 -5.05
N ALA A 303 -18.55 32.72 -6.34
CA ALA A 303 -18.16 33.91 -7.08
C ALA A 303 -18.56 35.12 -6.23
N ALA A 304 -17.58 35.98 -5.92
CA ALA A 304 -17.86 37.26 -5.31
C ALA A 304 -18.96 37.91 -6.15
N THR A 305 -20.15 38.01 -5.57
CA THR A 305 -21.16 38.89 -6.10
C THR A 305 -20.62 40.29 -5.90
N ASP A 306 -20.18 40.90 -7.00
CA ASP A 306 -20.02 42.35 -7.07
C ASP A 306 -21.41 42.97 -6.78
N GLU A 307 -21.54 43.60 -5.62
CA GLU A 307 -22.48 44.71 -5.37
C GLU A 307 -21.67 46.00 -5.19
#